data_AF-A0A7S1A9E8-F1
#
_entry.id   AF-A0A7S1A9E8-F1
#
_cell.length_a   1.000
_cell.length_b   1.000
_cell.length_c   1.000
_cell.angle_alpha   90.00
_cell.angle_beta   90.00
_cell.angle_gamma   90.00
#
_symmetry.space_group_name_H-M   'P 1'
#
loop_
_entity.id
_entity.type
_entity.pdbx_description
1 polymer ?
#
loop_
_entity_poly.entity_id
_entity_poly.type
_entity_poly.pdbx_seq_one_letter_code
_entity_poly.pdbx_strand_id
1 'polypeptide(L)'
;QKRNGTATALHVAAKHLELAVVNVLLEFDADCSAQDMYGDTPAHWVPLFDKEETLQLFDLLTPSLTVLSTENVASISPFERYSTWAKVAQDNQPYPPAQTQVEKLLLRFPSLSPEETERKKSAVRAAKRSLLSEPSE
;
A
#
# COMPACT_ATOMS: atom_id res chain seq x y z
N GLN A 1 -0.48 20.44 -4.19
CA GLN A 1 0.57 20.00 -5.15
C GLN A 1 -0.11 19.15 -6.21
N LYS A 2 0.08 19.44 -7.51
CA LYS A 2 -0.45 18.60 -8.59
C LYS A 2 0.36 17.30 -8.62
N ARG A 3 -0.30 16.16 -8.39
CA ARG A 3 0.27 14.82 -8.63
C ARG A 3 0.50 14.68 -10.14
N ASN A 4 1.68 15.07 -10.60
CA ASN A 4 2.13 14.96 -12.00
C ASN A 4 3.01 13.70 -12.20
N GLY A 5 2.83 12.67 -11.38
CA GLY A 5 3.57 11.41 -11.53
C GLY A 5 3.01 10.60 -12.69
N THR A 6 3.80 10.34 -13.73
CA THR A 6 3.50 9.29 -14.70
C THR A 6 3.91 7.94 -14.10
N ALA A 7 3.22 6.85 -14.48
CA ALA A 7 3.61 5.51 -14.09
C ALA A 7 5.09 5.25 -14.43
N THR A 8 5.85 4.71 -13.48
CA THR A 8 7.27 4.36 -13.67
C THR A 8 7.43 2.96 -14.26
N ALA A 9 8.64 2.59 -14.70
CA ALA A 9 8.95 1.22 -15.12
C ALA A 9 8.59 0.19 -14.04
N LEU A 10 8.77 0.54 -12.76
CA LEU A 10 8.47 -0.34 -11.63
C LEU A 10 6.96 -0.59 -11.49
N HIS A 11 6.10 0.39 -11.77
CA HIS A 11 4.64 0.20 -11.82
C HIS A 11 4.26 -0.81 -12.90
N VAL A 12 4.83 -0.67 -14.10
CA VAL A 12 4.52 -1.54 -15.23
C VAL A 12 5.00 -2.97 -14.94
N ALA A 13 6.22 -3.13 -14.46
CA ALA A 13 6.76 -4.44 -14.09
C ALA A 13 5.92 -5.14 -13.00
N ALA A 14 5.51 -4.39 -11.96
CA ALA A 14 4.64 -4.90 -10.90
C ALA A 14 3.30 -5.42 -11.44
N LYS A 15 2.63 -4.66 -12.32
CA LYS A 15 1.34 -5.04 -12.92
C LYS A 15 1.41 -6.33 -13.73
N HIS A 16 2.55 -6.63 -14.33
CA HIS A 16 2.73 -7.81 -15.17
C HIS A 16 3.29 -9.02 -14.42
N LEU A 17 3.47 -8.92 -13.10
CA LEU A 17 4.09 -9.96 -12.26
C LEU A 17 5.50 -10.37 -12.71
N GLU A 18 6.24 -9.43 -13.32
CA GLU A 18 7.57 -9.69 -13.89
C GLU A 18 8.67 -9.57 -12.84
N LEU A 19 8.80 -10.59 -11.98
CA LEU A 19 9.79 -10.64 -10.88
C LEU A 19 11.22 -10.32 -11.32
N ALA A 20 11.66 -10.85 -12.46
CA ALA A 20 13.01 -10.61 -12.98
C ALA A 20 13.23 -9.12 -13.30
N VAL A 21 12.24 -8.47 -13.92
CA VAL A 21 12.31 -7.05 -14.26
C VAL A 21 12.26 -6.20 -12.99
N VAL A 22 11.39 -6.55 -12.03
CA VAL A 22 11.32 -5.87 -10.73
C VAL A 22 12.67 -5.93 -10.01
N ASN A 23 13.29 -7.11 -9.91
CA ASN A 23 14.59 -7.26 -9.27
C ASN A 23 15.66 -6.39 -9.94
N VAL A 24 15.78 -6.43 -11.27
CA VAL A 24 16.74 -5.57 -11.99
C VAL A 24 16.47 -4.09 -11.70
N LEU A 25 15.22 -3.65 -11.75
CA LEU A 25 14.89 -2.24 -11.46
C LEU A 25 15.28 -1.85 -10.02
N LEU A 26 15.03 -2.72 -9.04
CA LEU A 26 15.42 -2.48 -7.64
C LEU A 26 16.93 -2.50 -7.43
N GLU A 27 17.67 -3.34 -8.16
CA GLU A 27 19.14 -3.34 -8.17
C GLU A 27 19.72 -2.00 -8.67
N PHE A 28 18.97 -1.27 -9.51
CA PHE A 28 19.30 0.07 -9.99
C PHE A 28 18.56 1.18 -9.21
N ASP A 29 18.25 0.94 -7.93
CA ASP A 29 17.66 1.90 -6.99
C ASP A 29 16.31 2.50 -7.46
N ALA A 30 15.49 1.74 -8.19
CA ALA A 30 14.16 2.19 -8.57
C ALA A 30 13.29 2.49 -7.33
N ASP A 31 12.63 3.65 -7.34
CA ASP A 31 11.87 4.16 -6.20
C ASP A 31 10.51 3.44 -6.02
N CYS A 32 10.41 2.62 -4.98
CA CYS A 32 9.15 1.96 -4.56
C CYS A 32 8.10 2.94 -3.98
N SER A 33 8.49 4.16 -3.62
CA SER A 33 7.58 5.18 -3.09
C SER A 33 7.02 6.12 -4.16
N ALA A 34 7.51 6.03 -5.39
CA ALA A 34 7.06 6.86 -6.50
C ALA A 34 5.55 6.70 -6.71
N GLN A 35 4.82 7.81 -6.67
CA GLN A 35 3.37 7.83 -6.87
C GLN A 35 3.01 8.26 -8.30
N ASP A 36 2.12 7.52 -8.94
CA ASP A 36 1.53 7.91 -10.23
C ASP A 36 0.45 9.01 -10.08
N MET A 37 -0.31 9.28 -11.15
CA MET A 37 -1.35 10.30 -11.19
C MET A 37 -2.54 9.99 -10.26
N TYR A 38 -2.73 8.73 -9.90
CA TYR A 38 -3.72 8.26 -8.93
C TYR A 38 -3.14 8.18 -7.52
N GLY A 39 -1.88 8.55 -7.31
CA GLY A 39 -1.23 8.37 -6.02
C GLY A 39 -0.87 6.91 -5.74
N ASP A 40 -1.00 6.02 -6.72
CA ASP A 40 -0.64 4.62 -6.57
C ASP A 40 0.89 4.51 -6.61
N THR A 41 1.45 3.73 -5.70
CA THR A 41 2.84 3.24 -5.75
C THR A 41 2.92 1.96 -6.58
N PRO A 42 4.11 1.48 -6.98
CA PRO A 42 4.23 0.19 -7.67
C PRO A 42 3.55 -0.98 -6.95
N ALA A 43 3.56 -0.99 -5.61
CA ALA A 43 2.88 -2.01 -4.82
C ALA A 43 1.35 -2.01 -4.98
N HIS A 44 0.73 -0.87 -5.29
CA HIS A 44 -0.71 -0.82 -5.60
C HIS A 44 -1.04 -1.53 -6.91
N TRP A 45 -0.09 -1.55 -7.86
CA TRP A 45 -0.26 -2.15 -9.17
C TRP A 45 -0.10 -3.68 -9.16
N VAL A 46 0.40 -4.27 -8.07
CA VAL A 46 0.53 -5.73 -7.94
C VAL A 46 -0.85 -6.40 -8.06
N PRO A 47 -1.04 -7.29 -9.04
CA PRO A 47 -2.23 -8.12 -9.13
C PRO A 47 -2.36 -9.03 -7.91
N LEU A 48 -3.55 -9.09 -7.31
CA LEU A 48 -3.80 -9.86 -6.10
C LEU A 48 -4.44 -11.21 -6.45
N PHE A 49 -3.61 -12.12 -6.94
CA PHE A 49 -3.96 -13.52 -7.17
C PHE A 49 -3.40 -14.39 -6.06
N ASP A 50 -4.03 -15.53 -5.78
CA ASP A 50 -3.63 -16.51 -4.75
C ASP A 50 -2.40 -17.33 -5.17
N LYS A 51 -1.36 -16.61 -5.60
CA LYS A 51 -0.11 -17.12 -6.14
C LYS A 51 1.07 -16.57 -5.37
N GLU A 52 2.15 -17.34 -5.36
CA GLU A 52 3.40 -17.00 -4.68
C GLU A 52 4.03 -15.72 -5.25
N GLU A 53 3.95 -15.48 -6.57
CA GLU A 53 4.51 -14.29 -7.21
C GLU A 53 3.89 -12.99 -6.69
N THR A 54 2.59 -13.02 -6.34
CA THR A 54 1.90 -11.89 -5.69
C THR A 54 2.57 -11.54 -4.36
N LEU A 55 2.88 -12.57 -3.56
CA LEU A 55 3.46 -12.41 -2.22
C LEU A 55 4.87 -11.83 -2.31
N GLN A 56 5.69 -12.41 -3.19
CA GLN A 56 7.08 -12.00 -3.42
C GLN A 56 7.17 -10.56 -3.94
N LEU A 57 6.33 -10.20 -4.91
CA LEU A 57 6.32 -8.83 -5.44
C LEU A 57 5.81 -7.84 -4.42
N PHE A 58 4.82 -8.20 -3.61
CA PHE A 58 4.36 -7.32 -2.54
C PHE A 58 5.48 -7.04 -1.54
N ASP A 59 6.24 -8.06 -1.10
CA ASP A 59 7.38 -7.87 -0.19
C ASP A 59 8.48 -6.99 -0.81
N LEU A 60 8.87 -7.26 -2.06
CA LEU A 60 9.91 -6.49 -2.77
C LEU A 60 9.53 -5.01 -2.94
N LEU A 61 8.26 -4.74 -3.24
CA LEU A 61 7.77 -3.39 -3.53
C LEU A 61 7.31 -2.63 -2.29
N THR A 62 7.34 -3.23 -1.11
CA THR A 62 6.95 -2.58 0.15
C THR A 62 8.07 -2.59 1.22
N PRO A 63 9.29 -2.11 0.89
CA PRO A 63 10.46 -2.28 1.76
C PRO A 63 10.41 -1.48 3.06
N SER A 64 9.43 -0.58 3.24
CA SER A 64 9.35 0.30 4.40
C SER A 64 7.92 0.62 4.79
N LEU A 65 7.74 1.03 6.06
CA LEU A 65 6.47 1.53 6.59
C LEU A 65 5.91 2.70 5.77
N THR A 66 6.78 3.56 5.24
CA THR A 66 6.39 4.69 4.40
C THR A 66 5.63 4.20 3.18
N VAL A 67 6.19 3.23 2.44
CA VAL A 67 5.54 2.67 1.25
C VAL A 67 4.28 1.90 1.63
N LEU A 68 4.33 1.08 2.69
CA LEU A 68 3.18 0.33 3.20
C LEU A 68 1.98 1.22 3.56
N SER A 69 2.24 2.43 4.06
CA SER A 69 1.20 3.37 4.54
C SER A 69 0.85 4.46 3.52
N THR A 70 1.47 4.45 2.34
CA THR A 70 1.24 5.52 1.34
C THR A 70 -0.16 5.40 0.77
N GLU A 71 -1.00 6.41 1.02
CA GLU A 71 -2.37 6.47 0.52
C GLU A 71 -2.45 7.06 -0.90
N ASN A 72 -3.19 6.36 -1.78
CA ASN A 72 -3.54 6.85 -3.09
C ASN A 72 -4.68 7.91 -3.04
N VAL A 73 -5.21 8.34 -4.20
CA VAL A 73 -6.32 9.32 -4.24
C VAL A 73 -7.61 8.80 -3.58
N ALA A 74 -7.78 7.49 -3.47
CA ALA A 74 -8.92 6.86 -2.82
C ALA A 74 -8.71 6.66 -1.30
N SER A 75 -7.63 7.19 -0.72
CA SER A 75 -7.23 6.96 0.67
C SER A 75 -7.02 5.49 1.03
N ILE A 76 -6.63 4.69 0.04
CA ILE A 76 -6.29 3.27 0.21
C ILE A 76 -4.77 3.17 0.16
N SER A 77 -4.19 2.49 1.15
CA SER A 77 -2.77 2.13 1.16
C SER A 77 -2.54 0.77 0.51
N PRO A 78 -1.32 0.45 0.03
CA PRO A 78 -1.07 -0.86 -0.59
C PRO A 78 -1.21 -1.98 0.45
N PHE A 79 -0.86 -1.72 1.71
CA PHE A 79 -1.08 -2.65 2.81
C PHE A 79 -2.56 -2.90 3.10
N GLU A 80 -3.39 -1.85 3.15
CA GLU A 80 -4.84 -2.00 3.39
C GLU A 80 -5.51 -2.81 2.29
N ARG A 81 -5.15 -2.54 1.02
CA ARG A 81 -5.62 -3.30 -0.13
C ARG A 81 -5.22 -4.78 -0.03
N TYR A 82 -3.94 -5.05 0.25
CA TYR A 82 -3.40 -6.41 0.38
C TYR A 82 -4.02 -7.18 1.57
N SER A 83 -4.12 -6.54 2.74
CA SER A 83 -4.72 -7.13 3.94
C SER A 83 -6.20 -7.46 3.77
N THR A 84 -6.95 -6.60 3.07
CA THR A 84 -8.36 -6.84 2.77
C THR A 84 -8.51 -8.04 1.83
N TRP A 85 -7.72 -8.08 0.76
CA TRP A 85 -7.72 -9.21 -0.17
C TRP A 85 -7.34 -10.53 0.52
N ALA A 86 -6.31 -10.55 1.36
CA ALA A 86 -5.84 -11.76 2.04
C ALA A 86 -6.95 -12.50 2.81
N LYS A 87 -8.02 -11.80 3.23
CA LYS A 87 -9.16 -12.37 3.97
C LYS A 87 -10.19 -13.10 3.08
N VAL A 88 -10.22 -12.79 1.79
CA VAL A 88 -11.26 -13.24 0.85
C VAL A 88 -10.71 -13.83 -0.45
N ALA A 89 -9.39 -14.01 -0.54
CA ALA A 89 -8.67 -14.32 -1.76
C ALA A 89 -8.99 -15.69 -2.40
N GLN A 90 -9.39 -16.71 -1.64
CA GLN A 90 -9.68 -18.06 -2.15
C GLN A 90 -11.18 -18.36 -2.10
N ASP A 91 -11.93 -18.06 -3.15
CA ASP A 91 -13.40 -18.28 -3.18
C ASP A 91 -14.13 -17.70 -1.95
N ASN A 92 -13.77 -16.45 -1.60
CA ASN A 92 -14.29 -15.76 -0.42
C ASN A 92 -13.83 -16.37 0.93
N GLN A 93 -12.75 -17.16 0.91
CA GLN A 93 -12.01 -17.65 2.07
C GLN A 93 -10.65 -16.96 2.19
N PRO A 94 -10.03 -16.98 3.39
CA PRO A 94 -8.69 -16.44 3.58
C PRO A 94 -7.65 -17.21 2.75
N TYR A 95 -6.64 -16.51 2.24
CA TYR A 95 -5.45 -17.12 1.65
C TYR A 95 -4.35 -17.19 2.72
N PRO A 96 -4.04 -18.39 3.27
CA PRO A 96 -3.19 -18.50 4.46
C PRO A 96 -1.76 -17.95 4.33
N PRO A 97 -1.06 -18.11 3.18
CA PRO A 97 0.23 -17.46 2.96
C PRO A 97 0.17 -15.94 3.09
N ALA A 98 -0.84 -15.30 2.49
CA ALA A 98 -1.01 -13.85 2.59
C ALA A 98 -1.39 -13.40 4.00
N GLN A 99 -2.24 -14.17 4.71
CA GLN A 99 -2.54 -13.91 6.13
C GLN A 99 -1.28 -13.91 6.99
N THR A 100 -0.42 -14.91 6.79
CA THR A 100 0.85 -15.02 7.50
C THR A 100 1.76 -13.81 7.20
N GLN A 101 1.79 -13.33 5.97
CA GLN A 101 2.55 -12.13 5.58
C GLN A 101 1.97 -10.87 6.25
N VAL A 102 0.65 -10.71 6.27
CA VAL A 102 -0.04 -9.62 6.99
C VAL A 102 0.31 -9.63 8.48
N GLU A 103 0.26 -10.78 9.14
CA GLU A 103 0.58 -10.93 10.56
C GLU A 103 2.03 -10.53 10.87
N LYS A 104 2.99 -10.96 10.04
CA LYS A 104 4.40 -10.57 10.16
C LYS A 104 4.58 -9.06 10.01
N LEU A 105 3.90 -8.45 9.04
CA LEU A 105 3.95 -7.00 8.83
C LEU A 105 3.34 -6.23 10.00
N LEU A 106 2.23 -6.69 10.58
CA LEU A 106 1.63 -6.08 11.77
C LEU A 106 2.52 -6.23 13.01
N LEU A 107 3.18 -7.37 13.18
CA LEU A 107 4.15 -7.55 14.27
C LEU A 107 5.34 -6.59 14.10
N ARG A 108 5.82 -6.39 12.88
CA ARG A 108 6.94 -5.50 12.57
C ARG A 108 6.55 -4.02 12.67
N PHE A 109 5.35 -3.68 12.23
CA PHE A 109 4.82 -2.33 12.15
C PHE A 109 3.40 -2.27 12.75
N PRO A 110 3.28 -2.24 14.09
CA PRO A 110 1.98 -2.24 14.76
C PRO A 110 1.05 -1.17 14.20
N SER A 111 1.58 0.04 13.93
CA SER A 111 0.87 1.22 13.45
C SER A 111 0.05 1.08 12.15
N LEU A 112 0.19 -0.04 11.45
CA LEU A 112 -0.63 -0.46 10.31
C LEU A 112 -1.96 -1.12 10.74
N SER A 113 -2.15 -1.38 12.04
CA SER A 113 -3.36 -1.99 12.57
C SER A 113 -4.60 -1.14 12.24
N PRO A 114 -5.76 -1.77 12.00
CA PRO A 114 -7.01 -1.04 11.75
C PRO A 114 -7.35 -0.06 12.89
N GLU A 115 -7.06 -0.44 14.14
CA GLU A 115 -7.30 0.38 15.33
C GLU A 115 -6.46 1.66 15.30
N GLU A 116 -5.14 1.56 15.07
CA GLU A 116 -4.27 2.74 15.03
C GLU A 116 -4.51 3.60 13.79
N THR A 117 -4.88 2.97 12.66
CA THR A 117 -5.28 3.68 11.45
C THR A 117 -6.55 4.49 11.68
N GLU A 118 -7.58 3.91 12.30
CA GLU A 118 -8.82 4.62 12.61
C GLU A 118 -8.60 5.69 13.67
N ARG A 119 -7.77 5.42 14.68
CA ARG A 119 -7.37 6.43 15.68
C ARG A 119 -6.72 7.64 15.02
N LYS A 120 -5.80 7.45 14.07
CA LYS A 120 -5.18 8.53 13.28
C LYS A 120 -6.23 9.28 12.45
N LYS A 121 -7.08 8.57 11.70
CA LYS A 121 -8.12 9.17 10.85
C LYS A 121 -9.13 9.98 11.69
N SER A 122 -9.56 9.47 12.83
CA SER A 122 -10.44 10.14 13.77
C SER A 122 -9.82 11.41 14.39
N ALA A 123 -8.54 11.37 14.76
CA ALA A 123 -7.82 12.55 15.25
C ALA A 123 -7.75 13.67 14.21
N VAL A 124 -7.48 13.31 12.94
CA VAL A 124 -7.46 14.29 11.83
C VAL A 124 -8.84 14.91 11.60
N ARG A 125 -9.91 14.09 11.62
CA ARG A 125 -11.30 14.60 11.51
C ARG A 125 -11.65 15.55 12.66
N ALA A 126 -11.25 15.23 13.90
CA ALA A 126 -11.46 16.07 15.06
C ALA A 126 -10.71 17.41 14.96
N ALA A 127 -9.43 17.38 14.57
CA ALA A 127 -8.62 18.58 14.38
C ALA A 127 -9.19 19.51 13.30
N LYS A 128 -9.61 18.93 12.16
CA LYS A 128 -10.25 19.69 11.07
C LYS A 128 -11.55 20.36 11.52
N ARG A 129 -12.34 19.69 12.38
CA ARG A 129 -13.56 20.26 12.96
C ARG A 129 -13.26 21.45 13.87
N SER A 130 -12.22 21.36 14.70
CA SER A 130 -11.81 22.44 15.61
C SER A 130 -11.33 23.70 14.87
N LEU A 131 -10.59 23.54 13.77
CA LEU A 131 -10.11 24.66 12.95
C LEU A 131 -11.23 25.38 12.19
N LEU A 132 -12.31 24.68 11.85
CA LEU A 132 -13.48 25.25 11.16
C LEU A 132 -14.44 25.99 12.12
N SER A 133 -14.31 25.79 13.43
CA SER A 133 -15.15 26.42 14.46
C SER A 133 -14.58 27.72 15.03
N GLU A 134 -13.38 28.13 14.63
CA GLU A 134 -12.83 29.43 15.04
C GLU A 134 -13.48 30.55 14.21
N PRO A 135 -14.12 31.55 14.84
CA PRO A 135 -14.76 32.65 14.11
C PRO A 135 -13.69 33.52 13.45
N SER A 136 -13.84 33.78 12.16
CA SER A 136 -13.09 34.80 11.45
C SER A 136 -13.52 36.19 11.94
N GLU A 137 -12.69 36.82 12.77
CA GLU A 137 -12.80 38.26 13.12
C GLU A 137 -12.61 39.16 11.90
#